data_AF-A0A2T5I1I1-F1
#
_entry.id   AF-A0A2T5I1I1-F1
#
_cell.length_a   1.000
_cell.length_b   1.000
_cell.length_c   1.000
_cell.angle_alpha   90.00
_cell.angle_beta   90.00
_cell.angle_gamma   90.00
#
_symmetry.space_group_name_H-M   'P 1'
#
loop_
_entity.id
_entity.type
_entity.pdbx_description
1 polymer ?
#
loop_
_entity_poly.entity_id
_entity_poly.type
_entity_poly.pdbx_seq_one_letter_code
_entity_poly.pdbx_strand_id
1 'polypeptide(L)'
;MFRGTKYQAGSTREVVGKIFQLLAEADTGFHERFASRKHGKKRRYIAQEKVDLYPGRLDLAEIHSIEIIPGWWMGTNYSRSNFQQILNLALEVVEPQLRSLLKIDIL
;
A
#
# COMPACT_ATOMS: atom_id res chain seq x y z
N MET A 1 13.45 -2.67 6.66
CA MET A 1 13.60 -4.00 7.29
C MET A 1 12.24 -4.43 7.84
N PHE A 2 11.90 -5.70 7.71
CA PHE A 2 10.69 -6.29 8.28
C PHE A 2 11.02 -7.66 8.87
N ARG A 3 10.68 -7.91 10.14
CA ARG A 3 10.99 -9.16 10.85
C ARG A 3 12.46 -9.61 10.74
N GLY A 4 13.40 -8.66 10.78
CA GLY A 4 14.84 -8.92 10.66
C GLY A 4 15.36 -9.05 9.22
N THR A 5 14.49 -9.17 8.22
CA THR A 5 14.87 -9.26 6.80
C THR A 5 14.97 -7.87 6.16
N LYS A 6 16.06 -7.63 5.43
CA LYS A 6 16.24 -6.42 4.62
C LYS A 6 15.65 -6.64 3.23
N TYR A 7 14.94 -5.63 2.73
CA TYR A 7 14.38 -5.61 1.38
C TYR A 7 14.94 -4.39 0.66
N GLN A 8 15.27 -4.54 -0.62
CA GLN A 8 15.70 -3.44 -1.49
C GLN A 8 14.60 -3.12 -2.50
N ALA A 9 14.48 -1.84 -2.84
CA ALA A 9 13.55 -1.33 -3.84
C ALA A 9 14.19 -0.11 -4.53
N GLY A 10 13.98 0.02 -5.84
CA GLY A 10 14.58 1.06 -6.66
C GLY A 10 13.78 2.37 -6.70
N SER A 11 12.56 2.38 -6.17
CA SER A 11 11.70 3.57 -6.15
C SER A 11 10.76 3.60 -4.94
N THR A 12 10.24 4.79 -4.61
CA THR A 12 9.23 4.95 -3.54
C THR A 12 8.00 4.08 -3.77
N ARG A 13 7.54 3.91 -5.02
CA ARG A 13 6.37 3.07 -5.32
C ARG A 13 6.65 1.60 -4.98
N GLU A 14 7.85 1.12 -5.29
CA GLU A 14 8.26 -0.26 -5.00
C GLU A 14 8.42 -0.49 -3.51
N VAL A 15 9.00 0.47 -2.78
CA VAL A 15 9.10 0.43 -1.32
C VAL A 15 7.71 0.28 -0.71
N VAL A 16 6.76 1.15 -1.08
CA VAL A 16 5.41 1.14 -0.51
C VAL A 16 4.66 -0.11 -0.90
N GLY A 17 4.71 -0.51 -2.17
CA GLY A 17 4.12 -1.77 -2.64
C GLY A 17 4.63 -2.97 -1.86
N LYS A 18 5.95 -3.05 -1.64
CA LYS A 18 6.55 -4.14 -0.88
C LYS A 18 6.14 -4.12 0.59
N ILE A 19 6.02 -2.94 1.21
CA ILE A 19 5.51 -2.82 2.58
C ILE A 19 4.08 -3.36 2.65
N PHE A 20 3.20 -2.99 1.72
CA PHE A 20 1.81 -3.47 1.70
C PHE A 20 1.71 -4.98 1.50
N GLN A 21 2.54 -5.57 0.63
CA GLN A 21 2.67 -7.03 0.50
C GLN A 21 3.02 -7.68 1.84
N LEU A 22 4.10 -7.21 2.47
CA LEU A 22 4.59 -7.79 3.73
C LEU A 22 3.58 -7.64 4.88
N LEU A 23 2.87 -6.51 4.93
CA LEU A 23 1.81 -6.28 5.91
C LEU A 23 0.63 -7.24 5.69
N ALA A 24 0.15 -7.36 4.45
CA ALA A 24 -0.99 -8.22 4.13
C ALA A 24 -0.67 -9.72 4.28
N GLU A 25 0.58 -10.13 4.03
CA GLU A 25 1.06 -11.49 4.29
C GLU A 25 1.14 -11.80 5.80
N ALA A 26 1.54 -10.81 6.61
CA ALA A 26 1.74 -10.98 8.04
C ALA A 26 0.46 -10.81 8.88
N ASP A 27 -0.55 -10.12 8.33
CA ASP A 27 -1.82 -9.78 8.96
C ASP A 27 -2.91 -9.91 7.89
N THR A 28 -3.57 -11.06 7.88
CA THR A 28 -4.53 -11.45 6.83
C THR A 28 -5.72 -10.50 6.73
N GLY A 29 -6.06 -9.74 7.77
CA GLY A 29 -7.14 -8.75 7.75
C GLY A 29 -6.67 -7.32 7.43
N PHE A 30 -5.36 -7.07 7.32
CA PHE A 30 -4.81 -5.73 7.15
C PHE A 30 -5.41 -5.00 5.96
N HIS A 31 -5.50 -5.67 4.81
CA HIS A 31 -5.97 -5.07 3.56
C HIS A 31 -7.44 -4.65 3.64
N GLU A 32 -8.31 -5.46 4.26
CA GLU A 32 -9.73 -5.12 4.46
C GLU A 32 -9.87 -3.94 5.42
N ARG A 33 -9.16 -3.98 6.56
CA ARG A 33 -9.17 -2.88 7.54
C ARG A 33 -8.63 -1.60 6.91
N PHE A 34 -7.59 -1.67 6.09
CA PHE A 34 -7.03 -0.51 5.42
C PHE A 34 -7.97 0.03 4.34
N ALA A 35 -8.62 -0.84 3.56
CA ALA A 35 -9.60 -0.45 2.54
C ALA A 35 -10.84 0.23 3.14
N SER A 36 -11.23 -0.17 4.36
CA SER A 36 -12.35 0.44 5.10
C SER A 36 -12.06 1.86 5.59
N ARG A 37 -10.79 2.26 5.70
CA ARG A 37 -10.42 3.63 6.06
C ARG A 37 -10.83 4.62 4.98
N LYS A 38 -11.04 5.87 5.39
CA LYS A 38 -11.22 6.97 4.45
C LYS A 38 -9.92 7.18 3.66
N HIS A 39 -9.99 7.00 2.35
CA HIS A 39 -8.89 7.30 1.43
C HIS A 39 -8.99 8.74 0.90
N GLY A 40 -8.27 9.04 -0.18
CA GLY A 40 -8.38 10.30 -0.89
C GLY A 40 -9.80 10.59 -1.38
N LYS A 41 -10.06 11.85 -1.78
CA LYS A 41 -11.40 12.32 -2.16
C LYS A 41 -12.05 11.56 -3.32
N LYS A 42 -11.25 11.08 -4.27
CA LYS A 42 -11.72 10.49 -5.54
C LYS A 42 -11.21 9.08 -5.81
N ARG A 43 -10.11 8.68 -5.17
CA ARG A 43 -9.36 7.47 -5.50
C ARG A 43 -9.17 6.62 -4.26
N ARG A 44 -9.34 5.32 -4.42
CA ARG A 44 -8.89 4.35 -3.43
C ARG A 44 -7.38 4.16 -3.56
N TYR A 45 -6.72 3.92 -2.43
CA TYR A 45 -5.30 3.57 -2.41
C TYR A 45 -5.11 2.09 -2.72
N ILE A 46 -6.01 1.24 -2.21
CA ILE A 46 -6.11 -0.18 -2.54
C ILE A 46 -7.56 -0.55 -2.86
N ALA A 47 -7.78 -1.55 -3.72
CA ALA A 47 -9.09 -2.06 -4.10
C ALA A 47 -8.99 -3.47 -4.68
N GLN A 48 -10.12 -4.20 -4.73
CA GLN A 48 -10.18 -5.52 -5.37
C GLN A 48 -10.19 -5.43 -6.90
N GLU A 49 -10.77 -4.35 -7.43
CA GLU A 49 -10.78 -4.07 -8.86
C GLU A 49 -9.89 -2.87 -9.18
N LYS A 50 -9.04 -2.97 -10.21
CA LYS A 50 -8.13 -1.87 -10.59
C LYS A 50 -8.88 -0.58 -10.94
N VAL A 51 -10.09 -0.69 -11.48
CA VAL A 51 -10.91 0.45 -11.91
C VAL A 51 -11.31 1.37 -10.74
N ASP A 52 -11.39 0.82 -9.53
CA ASP A 52 -11.73 1.57 -8.32
C ASP A 52 -10.55 2.41 -7.78
N LEU A 53 -9.33 2.08 -8.19
CA LEU A 53 -8.14 2.88 -7.89
C LEU A 53 -8.14 4.19 -8.69
N TYR A 54 -8.67 4.14 -9.92
CA TYR A 54 -8.73 5.29 -10.83
C TYR A 54 -10.09 5.37 -11.53
N PRO A 55 -11.16 5.79 -10.83
CA PRO A 55 -12.49 5.85 -11.41
C PRO A 55 -12.53 6.72 -12.67
N GLY A 56 -13.08 6.15 -13.76
CA GLY A 56 -13.17 6.80 -15.08
C GLY A 56 -11.85 6.92 -15.85
N ARG A 57 -10.77 6.27 -15.38
CA ARG A 57 -9.41 6.33 -15.98
C ARG A 57 -8.78 4.94 -16.05
N LEU A 58 -9.35 4.09 -16.91
CA LEU A 58 -8.87 2.71 -17.15
C LEU A 58 -7.41 2.67 -17.61
N ASP A 59 -6.98 3.67 -18.38
CA ASP A 59 -5.59 3.85 -18.80
C ASP A 59 -4.63 3.91 -17.61
N LEU A 60 -4.99 4.65 -16.56
CA LEU A 60 -4.20 4.74 -15.34
C LEU A 60 -4.30 3.46 -14.50
N ALA A 61 -5.46 2.83 -14.48
CA ALA A 61 -5.68 1.57 -13.78
C ALA A 61 -4.78 0.45 -14.31
N GLU A 62 -4.57 0.34 -15.61
CA GLU A 62 -3.69 -0.69 -16.17
C GLU A 62 -2.20 -0.40 -15.93
N ILE A 63 -1.76 0.84 -16.11
CA ILE A 63 -0.34 1.21 -16.07
C ILE A 63 0.17 1.41 -14.63
N HIS A 64 -0.70 1.91 -13.75
CA HIS A 64 -0.32 2.37 -12.42
C HIS A 64 -0.96 1.58 -11.28
N SER A 65 -1.29 0.32 -11.51
CA SER A 65 -1.73 -0.60 -10.45
C SER A 65 -0.75 -1.74 -10.31
N ILE A 66 -0.47 -2.12 -9.07
CA ILE A 66 0.33 -3.31 -8.74
C ILE A 66 -0.50 -4.22 -7.83
N GLU A 67 -0.36 -5.53 -8.01
CA GLU A 67 -0.98 -6.49 -7.11
C GLU A 67 -0.15 -6.60 -5.82
N ILE A 68 -0.81 -6.49 -4.67
CA ILE A 68 -0.17 -6.59 -3.34
C ILE A 68 -0.43 -7.95 -2.69
N ILE A 69 -1.59 -8.55 -2.95
CA ILE A 69 -1.90 -9.96 -2.66
C ILE A 69 -2.93 -10.39 -3.71
N PRO A 70 -3.14 -11.70 -3.95
CA PRO A 70 -4.12 -12.17 -4.92
C PRO A 70 -5.47 -11.48 -4.77
N GLY A 71 -5.91 -10.79 -5.81
CA GLY A 71 -7.21 -10.09 -5.84
C GLY A 71 -7.23 -8.73 -5.12
N TRP A 72 -6.08 -8.18 -4.71
CA TRP A 72 -5.98 -6.82 -4.18
C TRP A 72 -4.89 -6.02 -4.88
N TRP A 73 -5.29 -4.85 -5.33
CA TRP A 73 -4.47 -3.94 -6.11
C TRP A 73 -4.19 -2.67 -5.34
N MET A 74 -3.03 -2.07 -5.61
CA MET A 74 -2.61 -0.77 -5.09
C MET A 74 -2.33 0.19 -6.22
N GLY A 75 -2.84 1.42 -6.10
CA GLY A 75 -2.50 2.52 -7.00
C GLY A 75 -1.07 3.03 -6.73
N THR A 76 -0.33 3.34 -7.79
CA THR A 76 1.07 3.81 -7.70
C THR A 76 1.32 5.18 -8.35
N ASN A 77 0.31 5.80 -8.97
CA ASN A 77 0.42 7.14 -9.53
C ASN A 77 0.17 8.22 -8.46
N TYR A 78 1.12 8.31 -7.52
CA TYR A 78 1.09 9.22 -6.39
C TYR A 78 2.43 9.93 -6.24
N SER A 79 2.40 11.15 -5.69
CA SER A 79 3.61 11.87 -5.30
C SER A 79 4.27 11.21 -4.08
N ARG A 80 5.54 11.55 -3.80
CA ARG A 80 6.22 11.10 -2.58
C ARG A 80 5.48 11.50 -1.30
N SER A 81 4.92 12.72 -1.24
CA SER A 81 4.16 13.18 -0.08
C SER A 81 2.86 12.41 0.10
N ASN A 82 2.18 12.03 -0.98
CA ASN A 82 1.02 11.15 -0.90
C ASN A 82 1.40 9.73 -0.46
N PHE A 83 2.53 9.19 -0.92
CA PHE A 83 3.02 7.90 -0.42
C PHE A 83 3.31 7.93 1.07
N GLN A 84 3.87 9.02 1.61
CA GLN A 84 4.05 9.17 3.05
C GLN A 84 2.70 9.15 3.80
N GLN A 85 1.67 9.83 3.27
CA GLN A 85 0.33 9.80 3.86
C GLN A 85 -0.29 8.40 3.85
N ILE A 86 -0.12 7.66 2.73
CA ILE A 86 -0.59 6.28 2.59
C ILE A 86 0.11 5.38 3.61
N LEU A 87 1.42 5.52 3.77
CA LEU A 87 2.19 4.76 4.77
C LEU A 87 1.79 5.11 6.20
N ASN A 88 1.59 6.39 6.52
CA ASN A 88 1.13 6.79 7.84
C ASN A 88 -0.23 6.15 8.18
N LEU A 89 -1.17 6.16 7.22
CA LEU A 89 -2.46 5.49 7.37
C LEU A 89 -2.30 3.98 7.54
N ALA A 90 -1.35 3.36 6.84
CA ALA A 90 -1.09 1.92 7.00
C ALA A 90 -0.58 1.60 8.41
N LEU A 91 0.29 2.44 8.96
CA LEU A 91 0.81 2.31 10.32
C LEU A 91 -0.23 2.57 11.42
N GLU A 92 -1.34 3.25 11.11
CA GLU A 92 -2.50 3.38 12.01
C GLU A 92 -3.37 2.11 12.03
N VAL A 93 -3.40 1.35 10.93
CA VAL A 93 -4.29 0.20 10.72
C VAL A 93 -3.63 -1.12 11.12
N VAL A 94 -2.32 -1.21 10.90
CA VAL A 94 -1.53 -2.40 11.23
C VAL A 94 -1.57 -2.67 12.73
N GLU A 95 -1.59 -3.95 13.11
CA GLU A 95 -1.52 -4.33 14.51
C GLU A 95 -0.28 -3.74 15.20
N PRO A 96 -0.38 -3.28 16.46
CA PRO A 96 0.72 -2.65 17.18
C PRO A 96 2.01 -3.47 17.23
N GLN A 97 1.88 -4.80 17.32
CA GLN A 97 3.03 -5.72 17.36
C GLN A 97 3.79 -5.70 16.04
N LEU A 98 3.07 -5.73 14.91
CA LEU A 98 3.66 -5.66 13.57
C LEU A 98 4.27 -4.29 13.26
N ARG A 99 3.65 -3.22 13.77
CA ARG A 99 4.21 -1.86 13.67
C ARG A 99 5.64 -1.78 14.22
N SER A 100 5.91 -2.41 15.36
CA SER A 100 7.23 -2.40 16.00
C SER A 100 8.32 -3.13 15.19
N LEU A 101 7.91 -4.02 14.27
CA LEU A 101 8.80 -4.85 13.46
C LEU A 101 9.14 -4.20 12.10
N LEU A 102 8.48 -3.08 11.78
CA LEU A 102 8.76 -2.28 10.59
C LEU A 102 9.79 -1.20 10.93
N LYS A 103 10.94 -1.26 10.25
CA LYS A 103 11.89 -0.15 10.20
C LYS A 103 11.98 0.32 8.77
N ILE A 104 11.52 1.53 8.52
CA ILE A 104 11.49 2.12 7.19
C ILE A 104 12.47 3.28 7.16
N ASP A 105 13.56 3.11 6.41
CA ASP A 105 14.48 4.19 6.08
C ASP A 105 14.10 4.68 4.68
N ILE A 106 13.20 5.66 4.62
CA ILE A 106 12.93 6.37 3.36
C ILE A 106 13.89 7.55 3.33
N LEU A 107 14.92 7.45 2.49
CA LEU A 107 15.91 8.50 2.22
C LEU A 107 15.23 9.78 1.71
#